data_AF-A0A382M1V0-F1
#
_entry.id   AF-A0A382M1V0-F1
#
_cell.length_a   1.000
_cell.length_b   1.000
_cell.length_c   1.000
_cell.angle_alpha   90.00
_cell.angle_beta   90.00
_cell.angle_gamma   90.00
#
_symmetry.space_group_name_H-M   'P 1'
#
loop_
_entity.id
_entity.type
_entity.pdbx_description
1 polymer ?
#
loop_
_entity_poly.entity_id
_entity_poly.type
_entity_poly.pdbx_seq_one_letter_code
_entity_poly.pdbx_strand_id
1 'polypeptide(L)'
;MLRYSNLGPLSRISFASTRPDGPLPDAASSHLFQQALEASVRFADKPSGWLVLTGPSGSGKTHLAVAVANRCIEYGQTTFFIVVADLLDHLRGAYSPDNPMSYDELFDQVRNVPVLVLDDLGS
;
A
#
# COMPACT_ATOMS: atom_id res chain seq x y z
N MET A 1 13.48 -0.59 15.84
CA MET A 1 12.14 -1.19 15.62
C MET A 1 11.85 -1.11 14.12
N LEU A 2 12.48 -1.96 13.30
CA LEU A 2 12.68 -1.71 11.85
C LEU A 2 12.46 -2.98 10.99
N ARG A 3 11.55 -3.88 11.41
CA ARG A 3 11.47 -5.25 10.87
C ARG A 3 10.12 -5.70 10.31
N TYR A 4 9.19 -4.79 9.99
CA TYR A 4 7.84 -5.18 9.55
C TYR A 4 7.34 -4.56 8.24
N SER A 5 8.20 -3.83 7.54
CA SER A 5 7.84 -3.25 6.25
C SER A 5 8.29 -4.21 5.15
N ASN A 6 7.37 -5.03 4.62
CA ASN A 6 7.56 -5.86 3.41
C ASN A 6 7.85 -5.03 2.13
N LEU A 7 8.32 -3.79 2.29
CA LEU A 7 8.57 -2.83 1.23
C LEU A 7 9.87 -3.15 0.48
N GLY A 8 10.90 -3.71 1.12
CA GLY A 8 12.14 -4.10 0.45
C GLY A 8 12.71 -3.00 -0.48
N PRO A 9 12.86 -3.25 -1.81
CA PRO A 9 13.31 -2.26 -2.80
C PRO A 9 12.45 -0.99 -2.90
N LEU A 10 11.19 -1.05 -2.47
CA LEU A 10 10.20 0.02 -2.53
C LEU A 10 10.38 1.08 -1.42
N SER A 11 11.32 0.87 -0.50
CA SER A 11 11.70 1.84 0.54
C SER A 11 12.17 3.20 0.02
N ARG A 12 12.58 3.28 -1.26
CA ARG A 12 13.05 4.52 -1.88
C ARG A 12 11.93 5.39 -2.45
N ILE A 13 10.71 4.86 -2.57
CA ILE A 13 9.58 5.59 -3.14
C ILE A 13 9.02 6.54 -2.08
N SER A 14 8.96 7.83 -2.38
CA SER A 14 8.39 8.84 -1.49
C SER A 14 7.57 9.85 -2.29
N PHE A 15 6.72 10.62 -1.61
CA PHE A 15 6.06 11.76 -2.24
C PHE A 15 7.06 12.79 -2.77
N ALA A 16 8.21 12.97 -2.08
CA ALA A 16 9.25 13.92 -2.50
C ALA A 16 9.89 13.54 -3.85
N SER A 17 9.99 12.24 -4.16
CA SER A 17 10.52 11.74 -5.44
C SER A 17 9.43 11.49 -6.49
N THR A 18 8.16 11.78 -6.19
CA THR A 18 7.04 11.50 -7.10
C THR A 18 6.86 12.66 -8.06
N ARG A 19 6.82 12.35 -9.37
CA ARG A 19 6.55 13.38 -10.38
C ARG A 19 5.05 13.73 -10.40
N PRO A 20 4.66 15.01 -10.31
CA PRO A 20 3.25 15.39 -10.23
C PRO A 20 2.44 15.10 -11.49
N ASP A 21 3.08 15.06 -12.66
CA ASP A 21 2.47 14.73 -13.96
C ASP A 21 2.10 13.24 -14.09
N GLY A 22 2.58 12.40 -13.18
CA GLY A 22 2.32 10.98 -13.19
C GLY A 22 3.08 10.24 -14.29
N PRO A 23 2.75 8.95 -14.49
CA PRO A 23 3.43 8.10 -15.48
C PRO A 23 2.83 8.18 -16.89
N LEU A 24 1.55 8.57 -17.03
CA LEU A 24 0.84 8.59 -18.31
C LEU A 24 0.98 9.96 -19.00
N PRO A 25 1.11 10.00 -20.35
CA PRO A 25 1.52 11.21 -21.07
C PRO A 25 0.37 12.18 -21.39
N ASP A 26 -0.89 11.78 -21.25
CA ASP A 26 -2.03 12.62 -21.61
C ASP A 26 -2.46 13.53 -20.44
N ALA A 27 -2.92 14.74 -20.79
CA ALA A 27 -3.25 15.77 -19.81
C ALA A 27 -4.38 15.36 -18.85
N ALA A 28 -5.33 14.54 -19.31
CA ALA A 28 -6.44 14.07 -18.47
C ALA A 28 -5.92 13.11 -17.39
N SER A 29 -5.08 12.14 -17.77
CA SER A 29 -4.43 11.23 -16.83
C SER A 29 -3.50 11.95 -15.86
N SER A 30 -2.72 12.93 -16.32
CA SER A 30 -1.89 13.76 -15.43
C SER A 30 -2.75 14.51 -14.40
N HIS A 31 -3.88 15.08 -14.81
CA HIS A 31 -4.78 15.77 -13.88
C HIS A 31 -5.37 14.82 -12.82
N LEU A 32 -5.83 13.63 -13.24
CA LEU A 32 -6.32 12.61 -12.32
C LEU A 32 -5.22 12.11 -11.36
N PHE A 33 -4.00 11.95 -11.86
CA PHE A 33 -2.86 11.56 -11.03
C PHE A 33 -2.54 12.62 -9.97
N GLN A 34 -2.59 13.91 -10.33
CA GLN A 34 -2.40 15.01 -9.35
C GLN A 34 -3.45 14.95 -8.24
N GLN A 35 -4.72 14.75 -8.59
CA GLN A 35 -5.79 14.61 -7.60
C GLN A 35 -5.56 13.41 -6.68
N ALA A 36 -5.14 12.27 -7.25
CA ALA A 36 -4.81 11.07 -6.49
C ALA A 36 -3.61 11.30 -5.57
N LEU A 37 -2.54 11.95 -6.07
CA LEU A 37 -1.35 12.31 -5.31
C LEU A 37 -1.70 13.20 -4.12
N GLU A 38 -2.49 14.25 -4.33
CA GLU A 38 -2.95 15.12 -3.25
C GLU A 38 -3.79 14.38 -2.20
N ALA A 39 -4.70 13.50 -2.65
CA ALA A 39 -5.49 12.67 -1.75
C ALA A 39 -4.61 11.71 -0.93
N SER A 40 -3.60 11.10 -1.58
CA SER A 40 -2.61 10.24 -0.93
C SER A 40 -1.78 10.98 0.11
N VAL A 41 -1.32 12.20 -0.18
CA VAL A 41 -0.58 13.03 0.79
C VAL A 41 -1.47 13.36 1.99
N ARG A 42 -2.70 13.83 1.76
CA ARG A 42 -3.65 14.14 2.84
C ARG A 42 -3.95 12.93 3.72
N PHE A 43 -4.15 11.76 3.11
CA PHE A 43 -4.36 10.53 3.85
C PHE A 43 -3.13 10.14 4.67
N ALA A 44 -1.93 10.19 4.09
CA ALA A 44 -0.69 9.82 4.79
C ALA A 44 -0.35 10.75 5.96
N ASP A 45 -0.71 12.04 5.88
CA ASP A 45 -0.49 13.01 6.97
C ASP A 45 -1.40 12.75 8.17
N LYS A 46 -2.61 12.24 7.93
CA LYS A 46 -3.57 11.91 8.98
C LYS A 46 -4.44 10.71 8.56
N PRO A 47 -3.92 9.48 8.66
CA PRO A 47 -4.63 8.29 8.19
C PRO A 47 -5.95 8.11 8.93
N SER A 48 -7.05 8.13 8.20
CA SER A 48 -8.39 7.96 8.75
C SER A 48 -9.35 7.49 7.66
N GLY A 49 -10.18 6.50 7.98
CA GLY A 49 -11.09 5.90 7.02
C GLY A 49 -10.35 5.17 5.91
N TRP A 50 -10.87 5.27 4.68
CA TRP A 50 -10.38 4.54 3.53
C TRP A 50 -9.85 5.49 2.45
N LEU A 51 -8.72 5.13 1.86
CA LEU A 51 -8.26 5.66 0.58
C LEU A 51 -8.28 4.53 -0.44
N VAL A 52 -9.04 4.71 -1.52
CA VAL A 52 -9.13 3.74 -2.61
C VAL A 52 -8.58 4.39 -3.87
N LEU A 53 -7.57 3.77 -4.47
CA LEU A 53 -6.97 4.22 -5.72
C LEU A 53 -7.42 3.28 -6.85
N THR A 54 -8.08 3.82 -7.86
CA THR A 54 -8.55 3.08 -9.04
C THR A 54 -8.09 3.76 -10.33
N GLY A 55 -8.02 2.99 -11.41
CA GLY A 55 -7.55 3.49 -12.71
C GLY A 55 -6.83 2.42 -13.52
N PRO A 56 -6.50 2.72 -14.79
CA PRO A 56 -5.88 1.76 -15.71
C PRO A 56 -4.52 1.26 -15.22
N SER A 57 -4.06 0.14 -15.78
CA SER A 57 -2.69 -0.32 -15.54
C SER A 57 -1.67 0.76 -15.91
N GLY A 58 -0.59 0.86 -15.14
CA GLY A 58 0.44 1.88 -15.34
C GLY A 58 0.06 3.29 -14.87
N SER A 59 -1.11 3.52 -14.29
CA SER A 59 -1.51 4.86 -13.79
C SER A 59 -0.80 5.31 -12.50
N GLY A 60 0.05 4.47 -11.90
CA GLY A 60 0.82 4.82 -10.70
C GLY A 60 0.16 4.52 -9.35
N LYS A 61 -0.87 3.68 -9.31
CA LYS A 61 -1.58 3.28 -8.06
C LYS A 61 -0.63 2.68 -7.03
N THR A 62 0.11 1.63 -7.38
CA THR A 62 1.09 0.97 -6.51
C THR A 62 2.15 1.95 -6.02
N HIS A 63 2.61 2.86 -6.89
CA HIS A 63 3.58 3.89 -6.51
C HIS A 63 3.01 4.81 -5.41
N LEU A 64 1.77 5.29 -5.57
CA LEU A 64 1.11 6.11 -4.55
C LEU A 64 0.83 5.33 -3.27
N ALA A 65 0.40 4.07 -3.36
CA ALA A 65 0.16 3.20 -2.21
C ALA A 65 1.44 2.98 -1.38
N VAL A 66 2.56 2.74 -2.06
CA VAL A 66 3.88 2.65 -1.44
C VAL A 66 4.31 4.00 -0.82
N ALA A 67 4.11 5.11 -1.52
CA ALA A 67 4.45 6.44 -0.99
C ALA A 67 3.66 6.78 0.28
N VAL A 68 2.36 6.42 0.32
CA VAL A 68 1.53 6.51 1.54
C VAL A 68 2.14 5.66 2.65
N ALA A 69 2.45 4.39 2.37
CA ALA A 69 3.00 3.49 3.37
C ALA A 69 4.30 4.01 3.97
N ASN A 70 5.23 4.47 3.13
CA ASN A 70 6.52 5.01 3.57
C ASN A 70 6.33 6.27 4.42
N ARG A 71 5.45 7.21 4.03
CA ARG A 71 5.20 8.41 4.84
C ARG A 71 4.56 8.09 6.20
N CYS A 72 3.64 7.14 6.24
CA CYS A 72 3.09 6.66 7.52
C CYS A 72 4.20 6.11 8.43
N ILE A 73 5.11 5.30 7.87
CA ILE A 73 6.27 4.75 8.59
C ILE A 73 7.20 5.87 9.08
N GLU A 74 7.50 6.86 8.24
CA GLU A 74 8.32 8.03 8.60
C GLU A 74 7.72 8.81 9.77
N TYR A 75 6.39 8.86 9.88
CA TYR A 75 5.66 9.47 11.00
C TYR A 75 5.44 8.52 12.19
N GLY A 76 6.15 7.38 12.21
CA GLY A 76 6.11 6.41 13.30
C GLY A 76 4.81 5.58 13.36
N GLN A 77 3.98 5.61 12.33
CA GLN A 77 2.78 4.79 12.25
C GLN A 77 3.16 3.36 11.86
N THR A 78 2.74 2.39 12.67
CA THR A 78 2.90 0.98 12.30
C THR A 78 2.03 0.71 11.08
N THR A 79 2.68 0.35 9.99
CA THR A 79 2.06 0.20 8.66
C THR A 79 2.41 -1.16 8.10
N PHE A 80 1.41 -1.87 7.60
CA PHE A 80 1.58 -3.15 6.93
C PHE A 80 1.22 -3.01 5.45
N PHE A 81 2.14 -3.40 4.58
CA PHE A 81 1.95 -3.41 3.13
C PHE A 81 1.98 -4.86 2.66
N ILE A 82 0.98 -5.25 1.88
CA ILE A 82 0.90 -6.59 1.29
C ILE A 82 0.20 -6.54 -0.07
N VAL A 83 0.69 -7.34 -1.02
CA VAL A 83 -0.01 -7.58 -2.29
C VAL A 83 -1.16 -8.55 -2.01
N VAL A 84 -2.34 -8.27 -2.55
CA VAL A 84 -3.55 -9.06 -2.24
C VAL A 84 -3.40 -10.52 -2.65
N ALA A 85 -2.74 -10.80 -3.78
CA ALA A 85 -2.44 -12.18 -4.20
C ALA A 85 -1.64 -12.93 -3.12
N ASP A 86 -0.55 -12.33 -2.62
CA ASP A 86 0.28 -12.93 -1.56
C ASP A 86 -0.52 -13.14 -0.27
N LEU A 87 -1.34 -12.16 0.13
CA LEU A 87 -2.21 -12.30 1.29
C LEU A 87 -3.15 -13.50 1.13
N LEU A 88 -3.82 -13.61 -0.02
CA LEU A 88 -4.73 -14.72 -0.29
C LEU A 88 -4.00 -16.06 -0.37
N ASP A 89 -2.80 -16.11 -0.93
CA ASP A 89 -2.00 -17.32 -1.00
C ASP A 89 -1.52 -17.78 0.39
N HIS A 90 -1.13 -16.85 1.26
CA HIS A 90 -0.86 -17.15 2.66
C HIS A 90 -2.11 -17.66 3.39
N LEU A 91 -3.26 -17.01 3.18
CA LEU A 91 -4.54 -17.46 3.75
C LEU A 91 -4.94 -18.85 3.24
N ARG A 92 -4.66 -19.19 1.97
CA ARG A 92 -4.93 -20.52 1.38
C ARG A 92 -3.95 -21.58 1.89
N GLY A 93 -2.66 -21.28 1.96
CA GLY A 93 -1.63 -22.22 2.43
C GLY A 93 -1.80 -22.61 3.89
N ALA A 94 -2.37 -21.71 4.70
CA ALA A 94 -2.76 -21.94 6.08
C ALA A 94 -3.95 -22.90 6.28
N TYR A 95 -4.72 -23.22 5.23
CA TYR A 95 -5.75 -24.27 5.30
C TYR A 95 -5.17 -25.69 5.21
N SER A 96 -3.85 -25.84 5.00
CA SER A 96 -3.17 -27.13 5.18
C SER A 96 -2.94 -27.40 6.67
N PRO A 97 -3.27 -28.60 7.18
CA PRO A 97 -3.20 -28.94 8.61
C PRO A 97 -1.80 -28.86 9.25
N ASP A 98 -0.76 -28.61 8.47
CA ASP A 98 0.63 -28.66 8.90
C ASP A 98 1.19 -27.34 9.48
N ASN A 99 0.47 -26.20 9.39
CA ASN A 99 0.99 -24.93 9.94
C ASN A 99 -0.07 -23.88 10.38
N PRO A 100 -0.91 -24.18 11.38
CA PRO A 100 -1.96 -23.24 11.85
C PRO A 100 -1.41 -21.97 12.54
N MET A 101 -0.22 -21.99 13.14
CA MET A 101 0.30 -20.83 13.90
C MET A 101 0.65 -19.63 13.00
N SER A 102 1.16 -19.87 11.79
CA SER A 102 1.52 -18.78 10.86
C SER A 102 0.31 -18.02 10.32
N TYR A 103 -0.88 -18.64 10.36
CA TYR A 103 -2.13 -18.02 9.92
C TYR A 103 -2.63 -16.98 10.91
N ASP A 104 -2.74 -17.40 12.17
CA ASP A 104 -3.28 -16.56 13.24
C ASP A 104 -2.44 -15.29 13.39
N GLU A 105 -1.12 -15.40 13.30
CA GLU A 105 -0.20 -14.26 13.37
C GLU A 105 -0.41 -13.26 12.22
N LEU A 106 -0.49 -13.72 10.97
CA LEU A 106 -0.71 -12.83 9.82
C LEU A 106 -2.10 -12.20 9.87
N PHE A 107 -3.13 -12.98 10.22
CA PHE A 107 -4.49 -12.49 10.30
C PHE A 107 -4.65 -11.44 11.41
N ASP A 108 -4.07 -11.69 12.58
CA ASP A 108 -4.04 -10.72 13.68
C ASP A 108 -3.26 -9.46 13.29
N GLN A 109 -2.17 -9.59 12.55
CA GLN A 109 -1.43 -8.43 12.05
C GLN A 109 -2.28 -7.58 11.08
N VAL A 110 -2.93 -8.21 10.10
CA VAL A 110 -3.80 -7.53 9.13
C VAL A 110 -4.99 -6.85 9.83
N ARG A 111 -5.56 -7.49 10.85
CA ARG A 111 -6.73 -6.99 11.56
C ARG A 111 -6.42 -5.82 12.49
N ASN A 112 -5.26 -5.84 13.15
CA ASN A 112 -4.95 -4.92 14.24
C ASN A 112 -3.94 -3.83 13.86
N VAL A 113 -3.34 -3.89 12.66
CA VAL A 113 -2.40 -2.85 12.23
C VAL A 113 -3.12 -1.49 12.08
N PRO A 114 -2.53 -0.38 12.58
CA PRO A 114 -3.12 0.95 12.44
C PRO A 114 -3.32 1.40 10.99
N VAL A 115 -2.37 1.07 10.11
CA VAL A 115 -2.44 1.37 8.68
C VAL A 115 -2.18 0.10 7.89
N LEU A 116 -3.18 -0.32 7.12
CA LEU A 116 -3.11 -1.46 6.20
C LEU A 116 -3.14 -0.95 4.76
N VAL A 117 -2.15 -1.34 3.97
CA VAL A 117 -2.11 -1.10 2.52
C VAL A 117 -2.24 -2.44 1.80
N LEU A 118 -3.32 -2.55 1.02
CA LEU A 118 -3.62 -3.71 0.18
C LEU A 118 -3.39 -3.30 -1.28
N ASP A 119 -2.30 -3.79 -1.87
CA ASP A 119 -1.97 -3.49 -3.26
C ASP A 119 -2.49 -4.56 -4.22
N ASP A 120 -2.77 -4.16 -5.45
CA ASP A 120 -3.26 -5.03 -6.54
C ASP A 120 -4.64 -5.68 -6.28
N LEU A 121 -5.58 -4.87 -5.79
CA LEU A 121 -6.99 -5.24 -5.67
C LEU A 121 -7.68 -5.26 -7.05
N GLY A 122 -7.81 -6.44 -7.65
CA GLY A 122 -8.70 -6.68 -8.80
C GLY A 122 -8.08 -6.49 -10.18
N SER A 123 -6.80 -6.85 -10.34
CA SER A 123 -6.21 -7.12 -11.66
C SER A 123 -6.88 -8.29 -12.38
#